data_AF-A0A7M7P6A2-F1
#
_entry.id   AF-A0A7M7P6A2-F1
#
_cell.length_a   1.000
_cell.length_b   1.000
_cell.length_c   1.000
_cell.angle_alpha   90.00
_cell.angle_beta   90.00
_cell.angle_gamma   90.00
#
_symmetry.space_group_name_H-M   'P 1'
#
loop_
_entity.id
_entity.type
_entity.pdbx_description
1 polymer ?
#
loop_
_entity_poly.entity_id
_entity_poly.type
_entity_poly.pdbx_seq_one_letter_code
_entity_poly.pdbx_strand_id
1 'polypeptide(L)'
;MVVKVYVDFRTQPSRSLVIFLKNTKIPFEIENIDLVGIPLFTGGKQHASEERLKTDTENLTKQLDKLENAFLQDNDWLAGDDISVADVLAVPEMMQNTVNGRDVTEGRPKLRAFVDRVKNRLNPVFD
;
A
#
# COMPACT_ATOMS: atom_id res chain seq x y z
N MET A 1 19.90 16.46 -14.84
CA MET A 1 18.73 15.87 -15.52
C MET A 1 17.63 15.78 -14.47
N VAL A 2 16.43 16.29 -14.74
CA VAL A 2 15.29 16.27 -13.81
C VAL A 2 14.29 15.23 -14.33
N VAL A 3 13.83 14.34 -13.46
CA VAL A 3 12.85 13.30 -13.82
C VAL A 3 11.45 13.91 -13.74
N LYS A 4 10.68 13.85 -14.83
CA LYS A 4 9.24 14.17 -14.80
C LYS A 4 8.43 12.93 -14.44
N VAL A 5 7.58 13.05 -13.44
CA VAL A 5 6.83 11.93 -12.87
C VAL A 5 5.35 12.25 -12.95
N TYR A 6 4.63 11.50 -13.77
CA TYR A 6 3.18 11.63 -13.93
C TYR A 6 2.50 10.71 -12.92
N VAL A 7 1.68 11.28 -12.04
CA VAL A 7 1.11 10.54 -10.90
C VAL A 7 -0.39 10.75 -10.82
N ASP A 8 -1.12 9.69 -10.50
CA ASP A 8 -2.48 9.79 -9.97
C ASP A 8 -2.43 9.46 -8.48
N PHE A 9 -2.57 10.46 -7.62
CA PHE A 9 -2.43 10.30 -6.17
C PHE A 9 -3.50 9.39 -5.53
N ARG A 10 -4.52 8.96 -6.29
CA ARG A 10 -5.51 7.98 -5.84
C ARG A 10 -5.03 6.53 -5.97
N THR A 11 -3.88 6.29 -6.62
CA THR A 11 -3.32 4.95 -6.80
C THR A 11 -2.11 4.72 -5.89
N GLN A 12 -2.03 3.52 -5.30
CA GLN A 12 -0.94 3.17 -4.39
C GLN A 12 0.42 3.07 -5.07
N PRO A 13 0.54 2.62 -6.33
CA PRO A 13 1.82 2.68 -7.04
C PRO A 13 2.35 4.11 -7.16
N SER A 14 1.49 5.08 -7.45
CA SER A 14 1.87 6.49 -7.54
C SER A 14 2.31 7.03 -6.18
N ARG A 15 1.55 6.75 -5.12
CA ARG A 15 1.91 7.15 -3.75
C ARG A 15 3.25 6.56 -3.34
N SER A 16 3.46 5.27 -3.57
CA SER A 16 4.71 4.56 -3.25
C SER A 16 5.89 5.15 -4.01
N LEU A 17 5.72 5.47 -5.31
CA LEU A 17 6.75 6.11 -6.12
C LEU A 17 7.10 7.51 -5.59
N VAL A 18 6.10 8.31 -5.22
CA VAL A 18 6.33 9.65 -4.66
C VAL A 18 7.01 9.56 -3.28
N ILE A 19 6.61 8.61 -2.44
CA ILE A 19 7.26 8.35 -1.14
C ILE A 19 8.73 7.97 -1.36
N PHE A 20 9.00 7.06 -2.28
CA PHE A 20 10.36 6.66 -2.64
C PHE A 20 11.19 7.87 -3.11
N LEU A 21 10.69 8.62 -4.08
CA LEU A 21 11.41 9.76 -4.66
C LEU A 21 11.72 10.84 -3.61
N LYS A 22 10.75 11.19 -2.77
CA LYS A 22 10.93 12.15 -1.66
C LYS A 22 11.95 11.72 -0.61
N ASN A 23 12.20 10.41 -0.48
CA ASN A 23 13.23 9.86 0.41
C ASN A 23 14.59 9.68 -0.29
N THR A 24 14.72 10.09 -1.55
CA THR A 24 15.97 10.01 -2.33
C THR A 24 16.53 11.41 -2.60
N LYS A 25 17.76 11.45 -3.12
CA LYS A 25 18.40 12.69 -3.60
C LYS A 25 18.18 12.94 -5.10
N ILE A 26 17.25 12.22 -5.73
CA ILE A 26 16.97 12.34 -7.16
C ILE A 26 16.14 13.60 -7.39
N PRO A 27 16.53 14.51 -8.29
CA PRO A 27 15.70 15.66 -8.63
C PRO A 27 14.52 15.24 -9.52
N PHE A 28 13.30 15.58 -9.11
CA PHE A 28 12.08 15.25 -9.84
C PHE A 28 11.05 16.38 -9.82
N GLU A 29 10.17 16.37 -10.82
CA GLU A 29 8.98 17.21 -10.96
C GLU A 29 7.75 16.33 -11.05
N ILE A 30 6.68 16.69 -10.33
CA ILE A 30 5.42 15.95 -10.31
C ILE A 30 4.42 16.62 -11.25
N GLU A 31 3.84 15.84 -12.15
CA GLU A 31 2.71 16.21 -12.99
C GLU A 31 1.50 15.36 -12.57
N ASN A 32 0.48 16.01 -12.00
CA ASN A 32 -0.71 15.30 -11.56
C ASN A 32 -1.60 14.95 -12.77
N ILE A 33 -1.94 13.67 -12.90
CA ILE A 33 -2.86 13.16 -13.92
C ILE A 33 -4.07 12.50 -13.23
N ASP A 34 -5.25 12.75 -13.79
CA ASP A 34 -6.50 12.16 -13.33
C ASP A 34 -6.82 10.96 -14.25
N LEU A 35 -6.41 9.76 -13.85
CA LEU A 35 -6.71 8.52 -14.60
C LEU A 35 -8.08 7.97 -14.22
N VAL A 36 -8.44 8.08 -12.95
CA VAL A 36 -9.75 7.69 -12.40
C VAL A 36 -10.72 8.86 -12.58
N GLY A 37 -11.11 9.19 -13.81
CA GLY A 37 -12.14 10.22 -14.05
C GLY A 37 -13.34 10.03 -13.11
N ILE A 38 -14.05 11.12 -12.76
CA ILE A 38 -15.18 11.15 -11.80
C ILE A 38 -15.87 9.79 -11.78
N PRO A 39 -15.86 9.05 -10.65
CA PRO A 39 -16.55 7.79 -10.59
C PRO A 39 -17.99 8.10 -10.94
N LEU A 40 -18.41 7.67 -12.14
CA LEU A 40 -19.81 7.64 -12.48
C LEU A 40 -20.35 6.54 -11.58
N PHE A 41 -20.73 6.92 -10.37
CA PHE A 41 -21.59 6.12 -9.53
C PHE A 41 -22.90 6.03 -10.30
N THR A 42 -22.94 5.16 -11.31
CA THR A 42 -24.19 4.63 -11.83
C THR A 42 -24.84 4.04 -10.60
N GLY A 43 -25.85 4.71 -10.05
CA GLY A 43 -26.47 4.42 -8.74
C GLY A 43 -27.09 3.03 -8.59
N GLY A 44 -26.65 2.05 -9.38
CA GLY A 44 -26.81 0.65 -9.10
C GLY A 44 -26.05 0.30 -7.83
N LYS A 45 -26.79 -0.23 -6.87
CA LYS A 45 -26.30 -0.99 -5.73
C LYS A 45 -25.50 -2.21 -6.22
N GLN A 46 -24.28 -2.02 -6.76
CA GLN A 46 -23.34 -3.11 -7.01
C GLN A 46 -22.74 -3.54 -5.66
N HIS A 47 -23.56 -4.18 -4.84
CA HIS A 47 -23.06 -4.96 -3.73
C HIS A 47 -22.45 -6.21 -4.35
N ALA A 48 -21.17 -6.46 -4.07
CA ALA A 48 -20.59 -7.76 -4.37
C ALA A 48 -21.46 -8.86 -3.71
N SER A 49 -21.63 -10.00 -4.39
CA SER A 49 -22.34 -11.13 -3.79
C SER A 49 -21.63 -11.56 -2.49
N GLU A 50 -22.38 -12.12 -1.55
CA GLU A 50 -21.81 -12.63 -0.29
C GLU A 50 -20.70 -13.66 -0.55
N GLU A 51 -20.88 -14.51 -1.56
CA GLU A 51 -19.87 -15.47 -2.02
C GLU A 51 -18.58 -14.81 -2.49
N ARG A 52 -18.69 -13.72 -3.27
CA ARG A 52 -17.53 -12.95 -3.72
C ARG A 52 -16.83 -12.27 -2.54
N LEU A 53 -17.59 -11.66 -1.63
CA LEU A 53 -17.04 -11.01 -0.43
C LEU A 53 -16.28 -12.01 0.46
N LYS A 54 -16.85 -13.20 0.64
CA LYS A 54 -16.20 -14.29 1.37
C LYS A 54 -14.90 -14.72 0.68
N THR A 55 -14.96 -14.98 -0.63
CA THR A 55 -13.81 -15.41 -1.43
C THR A 55 -12.68 -14.38 -1.42
N ASP A 56 -13.01 -13.11 -1.64
CA ASP A 56 -12.04 -12.02 -1.68
C ASP A 56 -11.41 -11.79 -0.29
N THR A 57 -12.19 -11.95 0.79
CA THR A 57 -11.69 -11.86 2.17
C THR A 57 -10.78 -13.04 2.52
N GLU A 58 -11.13 -14.27 2.13
CA GLU A 58 -10.26 -15.44 2.31
C GLU A 58 -8.96 -15.30 1.51
N ASN A 59 -9.04 -14.78 0.28
CA ASN A 59 -7.87 -14.53 -0.54
C ASN A 59 -6.97 -13.47 0.08
N LEU A 60 -7.52 -12.35 0.57
CA LEU A 60 -6.75 -11.33 1.26
C LEU A 60 -6.02 -11.92 2.48
N THR A 61 -6.71 -12.68 3.32
CA THR A 61 -6.12 -13.38 4.47
C THR A 61 -4.95 -14.26 4.03
N LYS A 62 -5.11 -15.07 2.98
CA LYS A 62 -4.02 -15.91 2.45
C LYS A 62 -2.83 -15.10 1.92
N GLN A 63 -3.06 -13.94 1.32
CA GLN A 63 -1.96 -13.09 0.85
C GLN A 63 -1.22 -12.44 2.02
N LEU A 64 -1.94 -11.98 3.05
CA LEU A 64 -1.34 -11.45 4.28
C LEU A 64 -0.53 -12.53 5.00
N ASP A 65 -1.03 -13.77 5.04
CA ASP A 65 -0.29 -14.91 5.60
C ASP A 65 1.00 -15.20 4.82
N LYS A 66 0.99 -15.06 3.49
CA LYS A 66 2.20 -15.20 2.68
C LYS A 66 3.18 -14.05 2.91
N LEU A 67 2.67 -12.82 2.97
CA LEU A 67 3.51 -11.66 3.27
C LEU A 67 4.21 -11.83 4.62
N GLU A 68 3.47 -12.24 5.65
CA GLU A 68 4.02 -12.47 6.99
C GLU A 68 4.95 -13.69 7.06
N ASN A 69 4.55 -14.85 6.55
CA ASN A 69 5.28 -16.10 6.79
C ASN A 69 6.35 -16.43 5.75
N ALA A 70 6.26 -15.88 4.54
CA ALA A 70 7.22 -16.18 3.47
C ALA A 70 8.21 -15.03 3.23
N PHE A 71 7.77 -13.77 3.32
CA PHE A 71 8.61 -12.62 3.03
C PHE A 71 9.14 -11.94 4.30
N LEU A 72 8.27 -11.57 5.23
CA LEU A 72 8.67 -10.89 6.47
C LEU A 72 9.36 -11.85 7.44
N GLN A 73 8.75 -13.01 7.69
CA GLN A 73 9.22 -14.03 8.62
C GLN A 73 9.46 -13.48 10.03
N ASP A 74 10.71 -13.52 10.49
CA ASP A 74 11.17 -12.96 11.76
C ASP A 74 12.07 -11.73 11.54
N ASN A 75 12.09 -11.18 10.32
CA ASN A 75 12.87 -10.00 9.98
C ASN A 75 12.08 -8.70 10.27
N ASP A 76 12.81 -7.60 10.41
CA ASP A 76 12.20 -6.27 10.57
C ASP A 76 11.70 -5.66 9.25
N TRP A 77 12.27 -6.09 8.11
CA TRP A 77 12.00 -5.60 6.75
C TRP A 77 11.79 -6.77 5.78
N LEU A 78 11.12 -6.50 4.65
CA LEU A 78 10.83 -7.53 3.64
C LEU A 78 12.07 -8.00 2.88
N ALA A 79 13.10 -7.15 2.76
CA ALA A 79 14.31 -7.47 2.01
C ALA A 79 15.54 -6.76 2.57
N GLY A 80 16.40 -7.53 3.24
CA GLY A 80 17.68 -7.05 3.78
C GLY A 80 17.58 -6.54 5.22
N ASP A 81 18.63 -5.85 5.65
CA ASP A 81 18.81 -5.44 7.05
C ASP A 81 18.28 -4.02 7.37
N ASP A 82 17.92 -3.23 6.36
CA ASP A 82 17.30 -1.91 6.48
C ASP A 82 16.14 -1.78 5.48
N ILE A 83 15.33 -0.73 5.63
CA ILE A 83 14.21 -0.42 4.75
C ILE A 83 14.63 -0.40 3.27
N SER A 84 13.81 -1.02 2.43
CA SER A 84 14.04 -1.14 1.00
C SER A 84 12.83 -0.69 0.18
N VAL A 85 12.98 -0.67 -1.15
CA VAL A 85 11.86 -0.42 -2.05
C VAL A 85 10.73 -1.46 -1.90
N ALA A 86 11.04 -2.68 -1.42
CA ALA A 86 10.04 -3.70 -1.17
C ALA A 86 9.03 -3.25 -0.10
N ASP A 87 9.52 -2.64 0.98
CA ASP A 87 8.70 -2.14 2.08
C ASP A 87 7.86 -0.93 1.67
N VAL A 88 8.48 -0.01 0.91
CA VAL A 88 7.84 1.21 0.39
C VAL A 88 6.70 0.88 -0.58
N LEU A 89 6.78 -0.25 -1.30
CA LEU A 89 5.71 -0.73 -2.17
C LEU A 89 4.65 -1.54 -1.41
N ALA A 90 5.07 -2.42 -0.50
CA ALA A 90 4.17 -3.35 0.15
C ALA A 90 3.19 -2.67 1.12
N VAL A 91 3.66 -1.71 1.92
CA VAL A 91 2.82 -1.12 2.97
C VAL A 91 1.69 -0.26 2.41
N PRO A 92 1.90 0.66 1.44
CA PRO A 92 0.80 1.42 0.84
C PRO A 92 -0.24 0.53 0.14
N GLU A 93 0.20 -0.51 -0.58
CA GLU A 93 -0.70 -1.49 -1.23
C GLU A 93 -1.53 -2.26 -0.21
N MET A 94 -0.90 -2.71 0.87
CA MET A 94 -1.60 -3.41 1.94
C MET A 94 -2.62 -2.49 2.64
N MET A 95 -2.22 -1.27 2.98
CA MET A 95 -3.06 -0.30 3.70
C MET A 95 -4.26 0.18 2.88
N GLN A 96 -4.25 0.09 1.55
CA GLN A 96 -5.42 0.41 0.73
C GLN A 96 -6.64 -0.48 1.04
N ASN A 97 -6.41 -1.66 1.58
CA ASN A 97 -7.47 -2.58 2.00
C ASN A 97 -8.01 -2.25 3.41
N THR A 98 -7.44 -1.25 4.09
CA THR A 98 -7.92 -0.70 5.37
C THR A 98 -8.96 0.37 5.10
N VAL A 99 -10.17 -0.05 4.78
CA VAL A 99 -11.30 0.83 4.42
C VAL A 99 -12.58 0.36 5.11
N ASN A 100 -13.55 1.26 5.27
CA ASN A 100 -14.90 0.95 5.77
C ASN A 100 -14.91 0.15 7.09
N GLY A 101 -14.02 0.49 8.02
CA GLY A 101 -13.93 -0.17 9.33
C GLY A 101 -13.17 -1.50 9.35
N ARG A 102 -12.65 -1.98 8.20
CA ARG A 102 -11.71 -3.10 8.14
C ARG A 102 -10.31 -2.61 8.48
N ASP A 103 -9.59 -3.34 9.32
CA ASP A 103 -8.16 -3.19 9.53
C ASP A 103 -7.44 -4.49 9.15
N VAL A 104 -6.57 -4.41 8.13
CA VAL A 104 -5.85 -5.58 7.61
C VAL A 104 -4.76 -6.12 8.53
N THR A 105 -4.41 -5.37 9.57
CA THR A 105 -3.44 -5.77 10.59
C THR A 105 -4.10 -6.19 11.91
N GLU A 106 -5.43 -6.18 11.97
CA GLU A 106 -6.19 -6.72 13.10
C GLU A 106 -5.88 -8.21 13.30
N GLY A 107 -5.59 -8.62 14.54
CA GLY A 107 -5.19 -9.98 14.87
C GLY A 107 -3.81 -10.41 14.36
N ARG A 108 -3.03 -9.52 13.72
CA ARG A 108 -1.72 -9.81 13.10
C ARG A 108 -0.61 -8.94 13.69
N PRO A 109 -0.12 -9.24 14.90
CA PRO A 109 0.81 -8.38 15.63
C PRO A 109 2.16 -8.17 14.92
N LYS A 110 2.67 -9.18 14.21
CA LYS A 110 3.91 -9.04 13.42
C LYS A 110 3.73 -8.07 12.25
N LEU A 111 2.67 -8.25 11.46
CA LEU A 111 2.33 -7.30 10.39
C LEU A 111 2.04 -5.90 10.90
N ARG A 112 1.34 -5.74 12.04
CA ARG A 112 1.16 -4.42 12.67
C ARG A 112 2.50 -3.76 12.96
N ALA A 113 3.40 -4.45 13.66
CA ALA A 113 4.70 -3.93 14.02
C ALA A 113 5.53 -3.56 12.77
N PHE A 114 5.45 -4.37 11.72
CA PHE A 114 6.07 -4.09 10.42
C PHE A 114 5.52 -2.81 9.79
N VAL A 115 4.20 -2.64 9.71
CA VAL A 115 3.57 -1.41 9.19
C VAL A 115 4.01 -0.20 9.98
N ASP A 116 3.92 -0.26 11.31
CA ASP A 116 4.26 0.87 12.17
C ASP A 116 5.73 1.27 11.98
N ARG A 117 6.64 0.29 11.84
CA ARG A 117 8.06 0.52 11.58
C ARG A 117 8.28 1.24 10.24
N VAL A 118 7.63 0.77 9.17
CA VAL A 118 7.74 1.39 7.83
C VAL A 118 7.17 2.81 7.84
N LYS A 119 5.99 3.03 8.43
CA LYS A 119 5.38 4.35 8.56
C LYS A 119 6.30 5.32 9.32
N ASN A 120 6.82 4.89 10.46
CA ASN A 120 7.73 5.71 11.27
C ASN A 120 9.01 6.07 10.52
N ARG A 121 9.56 5.15 9.72
CA ARG A 121 10.78 5.36 8.94
C ARG A 121 10.59 6.33 7.77
N LEU A 122 9.39 6.37 7.19
CA LEU A 122 9.05 7.16 6.00
C LEU A 122 8.33 8.47 6.32
N ASN A 123 7.91 8.69 7.57
CA ASN A 123 7.31 9.94 8.00
C ASN A 123 8.34 11.10 8.00
N PRO A 124 7.91 12.32 7.63
CA PRO A 124 6.52 12.78 7.46
C PRO A 124 5.97 12.61 6.03
N VAL A 125 6.62 11.82 5.17
CA VAL A 125 6.23 11.69 3.75
C VAL A 125 5.10 10.69 3.52
N PHE A 126 4.95 9.72 4.42
CA PHE A 126 4.04 8.60 4.24
C PHE A 126 2.57 8.97 4.47
N ASP A 127 2.30 9.73 5.54
CA ASP A 127 0.96 10.13 5.97
C ASP A 127 0.34 11.24 5.09
#